data_AF-Q5YQY7-F1
#
_entry.id   AF-Q5YQY7-F1
#
_cell.length_a   1.000
_cell.length_b   1.000
_cell.length_c   1.000
_cell.angle_alpha   90.00
_cell.angle_beta   90.00
_cell.angle_gamma   90.00
#
_symmetry.space_group_name_H-M   'P 1'
#
loop_
_entity.id
_entity.type
_entity.pdbx_description
1 polymer ?
#
loop_
_entity_poly.entity_id
_entity_poly.type
_entity_poly.pdbx_seq_one_letter_code
_entity_poly.pdbx_strand_id
1 'polypeptide(L)'
;MFTPRPRKEPQAHEQTQRRHWGVRGLAYPSMAGDVDHSAGPVWDLLSEPRMAPYVADADGDRAAALALYCWSSRTVAASFEVLGHLEVLVRNALDAVLREHFSEAERGIPWFMLPINENVSAAVETTRGRLREQNREYRDQIVAGLSFGFWSGLLGPKYEQLWRECLHRAFPHSTGRRKQVMIALEGVRKFRNRLAHHDSILNVDVPFEVRRIVEVAGFIHPQAADWLTSLSRAMAVYAERPVAPLDTVVVAARAGWPLYQSCNAYVCQVGRSFRPVERLAFYFDSAIQAEIPRVRHRRDAVEWTEESAARLRGSSDRNDRKIAAVIETSREFGWTEGVYQVFLLTRPGDAEHRTLPGPIPHQSTGRGGAFTQRQRYVSLHGLETARSTTDL
;
A
#
# COMPACT_ATOMS: atom_id res chain seq x y z
N MET A 1 54.24 -63.76 -47.40
CA MET A 1 52.87 -64.21 -47.07
C MET A 1 52.47 -63.49 -45.79
N PHE A 2 51.49 -62.60 -45.68
CA PHE A 2 50.36 -62.21 -46.52
C PHE A 2 50.11 -60.70 -46.32
N THR A 3 49.57 -60.08 -47.36
CA THR A 3 49.22 -58.66 -47.58
C THR A 3 48.18 -58.07 -46.63
N PRO A 4 48.18 -56.75 -46.35
CA PRO A 4 47.04 -56.03 -45.79
C PRO A 4 46.27 -55.23 -46.88
N ARG A 5 44.95 -55.44 -46.99
CA ARG A 5 43.97 -54.55 -47.66
C ARG A 5 42.54 -54.92 -47.21
N PRO A 6 41.51 -54.05 -47.35
CA PRO A 6 41.50 -52.59 -47.28
C PRO A 6 40.43 -52.06 -46.28
N ARG A 7 40.52 -50.75 -45.95
CA ARG A 7 39.47 -49.98 -45.28
C ARG A 7 38.18 -49.95 -46.12
N LYS A 8 37.03 -50.11 -45.46
CA LYS A 8 35.71 -49.66 -45.94
C LYS A 8 35.17 -48.59 -44.99
N GLU A 9 34.87 -47.42 -45.55
CA GLU A 9 34.03 -46.39 -44.95
C GLU A 9 32.60 -46.90 -44.74
N PRO A 10 31.85 -46.24 -43.84
CA PRO A 10 30.60 -45.66 -44.29
C PRO A 10 30.52 -44.16 -43.98
N GLN A 11 30.24 -43.37 -45.03
CA GLN A 11 29.63 -42.05 -44.94
C GLN A 11 28.14 -42.18 -44.60
N ALA A 12 27.67 -41.37 -43.65
CA ALA A 12 26.37 -40.69 -43.60
C ALA A 12 26.27 -39.99 -42.23
N HIS A 13 26.66 -38.72 -42.14
CA HIS A 13 25.73 -37.58 -42.08
C HIS A 13 24.66 -37.69 -40.98
N GLU A 14 24.97 -37.13 -39.80
CA GLU A 14 23.93 -36.54 -38.96
C GLU A 14 24.40 -35.16 -38.49
N GLN A 15 23.85 -34.14 -39.15
CA GLN A 15 24.04 -32.74 -38.81
C GLN A 15 23.48 -32.48 -37.41
N THR A 16 24.36 -32.30 -36.44
CA THR A 16 23.98 -31.81 -35.11
C THR A 16 23.56 -30.34 -35.26
N GLN A 17 22.25 -30.10 -35.42
CA GLN A 17 21.68 -28.76 -35.34
C GLN A 17 21.87 -28.19 -33.93
N ARG A 18 22.98 -27.46 -33.72
CA ARG A 18 23.09 -26.50 -32.62
C ARG A 18 22.09 -25.38 -32.88
N ARG A 19 20.93 -25.43 -32.23
CA ARG A 19 19.99 -24.30 -32.19
C ARG A 19 20.63 -23.19 -31.38
N HIS A 20 21.35 -22.33 -32.07
CA HIS A 20 21.80 -21.04 -31.58
C HIS A 20 20.56 -20.18 -31.41
N TRP A 21 20.11 -19.97 -30.15
CA TRP A 21 19.11 -18.95 -29.85
C TRP A 21 19.78 -17.59 -30.02
N GLY A 22 19.87 -17.14 -31.27
CA GLY A 22 20.25 -15.77 -31.59
C GLY A 22 19.20 -14.84 -31.01
N VAL A 23 19.56 -14.14 -29.94
CA VAL A 23 18.79 -12.99 -29.43
C VAL A 23 18.89 -11.91 -30.50
N ARG A 24 17.98 -11.95 -31.48
CA ARG A 24 17.73 -10.79 -32.33
C ARG A 24 17.23 -9.69 -31.42
N GLY A 25 17.91 -8.54 -31.45
CA GLY A 25 17.53 -7.36 -30.68
C GLY A 25 16.06 -7.03 -30.90
N LEU A 26 15.24 -7.34 -29.90
CA LEU A 26 13.88 -6.87 -29.81
C LEU A 26 13.97 -5.38 -29.50
N ALA A 27 13.90 -4.56 -30.55
CA ALA A 27 13.56 -3.16 -30.37
C ALA A 27 12.16 -3.13 -29.72
N TYR A 28 12.10 -2.69 -28.47
CA TYR A 28 10.82 -2.44 -27.81
C TYR A 28 10.09 -1.34 -28.61
N PRO A 29 8.86 -1.59 -29.09
CA PRO A 29 8.07 -0.54 -29.69
C PRO A 29 7.91 0.62 -28.70
N SER A 30 8.10 1.84 -29.19
CA SER A 30 7.75 3.07 -28.48
C SER A 30 6.38 2.93 -27.80
N MET A 31 6.28 3.31 -26.51
CA MET A 31 5.05 3.28 -25.69
C MET A 31 4.02 4.34 -26.14
N ALA A 32 3.70 4.38 -27.42
CA ALA A 32 2.73 5.29 -28.03
C ALA A 32 2.12 4.64 -29.29
N GLY A 33 1.69 3.38 -29.18
CA GLY A 33 0.94 2.69 -30.22
C GLY A 33 -0.31 2.06 -29.61
N ASP A 34 -1.48 2.41 -30.14
CA ASP A 34 -2.77 1.81 -29.79
C ASP A 34 -2.69 0.29 -29.94
N VAL A 35 -2.68 -0.40 -28.80
CA VAL A 35 -2.81 -1.85 -28.77
C VAL A 35 -4.28 -2.15 -29.09
N ASP A 36 -4.53 -2.79 -30.23
CA ASP A 36 -5.86 -3.27 -30.62
C ASP A 36 -6.40 -4.22 -29.52
N HIS A 37 -7.29 -3.68 -28.69
CA HIS A 37 -7.94 -4.37 -27.59
C HIS A 37 -9.10 -5.22 -28.08
N SER A 38 -8.99 -5.93 -29.22
CA SER A 38 -9.98 -6.94 -29.60
C SER A 38 -9.97 -8.06 -28.55
N ALA A 39 -10.74 -7.84 -27.48
CA ALA A 39 -10.62 -8.44 -26.17
C ALA A 39 -11.03 -9.91 -26.13
N GLY A 40 -11.49 -10.49 -27.23
CA GLY A 40 -12.13 -11.82 -27.26
C GLY A 40 -11.34 -12.91 -26.55
N PRO A 41 -10.14 -13.30 -27.03
CA PRO A 41 -9.44 -14.47 -26.47
C PRO A 41 -8.87 -14.25 -25.06
N VAL A 42 -8.44 -13.03 -24.73
CA VAL A 42 -7.85 -12.72 -23.42
C VAL A 42 -8.92 -12.56 -22.35
N TRP A 43 -10.06 -11.96 -22.69
CA TRP A 43 -11.18 -11.80 -21.77
C TRP A 43 -11.68 -13.15 -21.26
N ASP A 44 -11.76 -14.15 -22.13
CA ASP A 44 -12.23 -15.49 -21.77
C ASP A 44 -11.26 -16.24 -20.84
N LEU A 45 -10.00 -15.82 -20.76
CA LEU A 45 -8.99 -16.35 -19.83
C LEU A 45 -8.99 -15.64 -18.47
N LEU A 46 -9.64 -14.47 -18.37
CA LEU A 46 -9.77 -13.71 -17.13
C LEU A 46 -11.12 -14.06 -16.48
N SER A 47 -11.09 -14.69 -15.31
CA SER A 47 -12.33 -15.15 -14.68
C SER A 47 -13.32 -14.00 -14.43
N GLU A 48 -14.61 -14.29 -14.57
CA GLU A 48 -15.67 -13.30 -14.34
C GLU A 48 -15.58 -12.64 -12.95
N PRO A 49 -15.35 -13.37 -11.84
CA PRO A 49 -15.16 -12.74 -10.53
C PRO A 49 -13.95 -11.81 -10.46
N ARG A 50 -12.90 -12.08 -11.25
CA ARG A 50 -11.70 -11.25 -11.31
C ARG A 50 -11.97 -9.94 -12.05
N MET A 51 -12.76 -9.98 -13.12
CA MET A 51 -13.08 -8.82 -13.95
C MET A 51 -14.26 -8.01 -13.44
N ALA A 52 -15.19 -8.61 -12.69
CA ALA A 52 -16.36 -7.96 -12.10
C ALA A 52 -16.09 -6.57 -11.47
N PRO A 53 -15.06 -6.39 -10.60
CA PRO A 53 -14.81 -5.06 -10.02
C PRO A 53 -14.30 -4.03 -11.05
N TYR A 54 -13.63 -4.47 -12.13
CA TYR A 54 -13.17 -3.59 -13.20
C TYR A 54 -14.32 -3.20 -14.14
N VAL A 55 -15.22 -4.14 -14.43
CA VAL A 55 -16.45 -3.89 -15.21
C VAL A 55 -17.36 -2.89 -14.49
N ALA A 56 -17.51 -3.05 -13.17
CA ALA A 56 -18.30 -2.13 -12.36
C ALA A 56 -17.71 -0.70 -12.36
N ASP A 57 -16.39 -0.55 -12.26
CA ASP A 57 -15.71 0.76 -12.30
C ASP A 57 -15.64 1.36 -13.72
N ALA A 58 -16.00 0.59 -14.74
CA ALA A 58 -15.98 0.99 -16.16
C ALA A 58 -17.40 1.08 -16.75
N ASP A 59 -18.43 1.18 -15.92
CA ASP A 59 -19.84 1.31 -16.33
C ASP A 59 -20.30 0.23 -17.34
N GLY A 60 -19.78 -1.00 -17.19
CA GLY A 60 -20.11 -2.12 -18.05
C GLY A 60 -19.28 -2.23 -19.34
N ASP A 61 -18.46 -1.23 -19.67
CA ASP A 61 -17.61 -1.26 -20.86
C ASP A 61 -16.43 -2.25 -20.66
N ARG A 62 -16.41 -3.31 -21.46
CA ARG A 62 -15.37 -4.36 -21.40
C ARG A 62 -13.99 -3.87 -21.83
N ALA A 63 -13.91 -2.98 -22.83
CA ALA A 63 -12.63 -2.46 -23.30
C ALA A 63 -12.02 -1.54 -22.24
N ALA A 64 -12.83 -0.65 -21.66
CA ALA A 64 -12.41 0.20 -20.55
C ALA A 64 -12.05 -0.61 -19.29
N ALA A 65 -12.80 -1.67 -18.97
CA ALA A 65 -12.49 -2.58 -17.87
C ALA A 65 -11.14 -3.30 -18.06
N LEU A 66 -10.85 -3.75 -19.28
CA LEU A 66 -9.57 -4.37 -19.61
C LEU A 66 -8.42 -3.36 -19.52
N ALA A 67 -8.60 -2.14 -20.04
CA ALA A 67 -7.62 -1.07 -19.90
C ALA A 67 -7.36 -0.73 -18.42
N LEU A 68 -8.40 -0.70 -17.59
CA LEU A 68 -8.30 -0.48 -16.15
C LEU A 68 -7.57 -1.64 -15.43
N TYR A 69 -7.79 -2.88 -15.85
CA TYR A 69 -7.05 -4.05 -15.37
C TYR A 69 -5.54 -3.97 -15.73
N CYS A 70 -5.22 -3.58 -16.96
CA CYS A 70 -3.83 -3.35 -17.38
C CYS A 70 -3.18 -2.20 -16.61
N TRP A 71 -3.88 -1.08 -16.43
CA TRP A 71 -3.42 0.04 -15.59
C TRP A 71 -3.14 -0.39 -14.13
N SER A 72 -4.02 -1.21 -13.57
CA SER A 72 -3.87 -1.76 -12.21
C SER A 72 -2.55 -2.55 -12.09
N SER A 73 -2.25 -3.40 -13.06
CA SER A 73 -0.99 -4.15 -13.13
C SER A 73 0.24 -3.26 -13.31
N ARG A 74 0.18 -2.23 -14.17
CA ARG A 74 1.27 -1.26 -14.36
C ARG A 74 1.59 -0.50 -13.06
N THR A 75 0.54 -0.10 -12.34
CA THR A 75 0.66 0.58 -11.05
C THR A 75 1.29 -0.33 -9.99
N VAL A 76 0.88 -1.61 -9.93
CA VAL A 76 1.48 -2.61 -9.03
C VAL A 76 2.97 -2.74 -9.31
N ALA A 77 3.36 -2.90 -10.58
CA ALA A 77 4.76 -3.00 -10.99
C ALA A 77 5.58 -1.76 -10.60
N ALA A 78 5.05 -0.55 -10.85
CA ALA A 78 5.71 0.70 -10.47
C ALA A 78 5.83 0.88 -8.95
N SER A 79 4.87 0.34 -8.17
CA SER A 79 4.92 0.39 -6.70
C SER A 79 5.99 -0.54 -6.12
N PHE A 80 6.25 -1.68 -6.78
CA PHE A 80 7.28 -2.64 -6.33
C PHE A 80 8.71 -2.10 -6.40
N GLU A 81 8.96 -1.09 -7.25
CA GLU A 81 10.28 -0.45 -7.38
C GLU A 81 10.74 0.15 -6.05
N VAL A 82 9.98 1.09 -5.50
CA VAL A 82 10.31 1.74 -4.21
C VAL A 82 10.16 0.78 -3.02
N LEU A 83 9.23 -0.16 -3.11
CA LEU A 83 8.99 -1.14 -2.06
C LEU A 83 10.19 -2.08 -1.90
N GLY A 84 10.73 -2.60 -3.01
CA GLY A 84 11.89 -3.48 -3.00
C GLY A 84 13.12 -2.81 -2.38
N HIS A 85 13.35 -1.53 -2.70
CA HIS A 85 14.41 -0.75 -2.07
C HIS A 85 14.19 -0.58 -0.56
N LEU A 86 12.97 -0.24 -0.13
CA LEU A 86 12.65 -0.14 1.29
C LEU A 86 12.88 -1.47 2.04
N GLU A 87 12.50 -2.61 1.46
CA GLU A 87 12.72 -3.93 2.09
C GLU A 87 14.21 -4.20 2.36
N VAL A 88 15.11 -3.72 1.49
CA VAL A 88 16.56 -3.82 1.68
C VAL A 88 17.03 -2.84 2.76
N LEU A 89 16.58 -1.59 2.72
CA LEU A 89 16.94 -0.57 3.70
C LEU A 89 16.57 -0.97 5.12
N VAL A 90 15.32 -1.40 5.35
CA VAL A 90 14.81 -1.82 6.66
C VAL A 90 15.60 -3.00 7.21
N ARG A 91 15.83 -4.02 6.38
CA ARG A 91 16.62 -5.20 6.74
C ARG A 91 18.04 -4.86 7.12
N ASN A 92 18.73 -4.04 6.33
CA ASN A 92 20.11 -3.67 6.60
C ASN A 92 20.23 -2.79 7.85
N ALA A 93 19.31 -1.85 8.05
CA ALA A 93 19.28 -1.01 9.25
C ALA A 93 19.07 -1.84 10.53
N LEU A 94 18.14 -2.80 10.50
CA LEU A 94 17.88 -3.69 11.63
C LEU A 94 19.03 -4.69 11.86
N ASP A 95 19.57 -5.30 10.80
CA ASP A 95 20.72 -6.20 10.90
C ASP A 95 21.92 -5.48 11.52
N ALA A 96 22.23 -4.26 11.08
CA ALA A 96 23.35 -3.49 11.62
C ALA A 96 23.27 -3.28 13.14
N VAL A 97 22.11 -2.84 13.66
CA VAL A 97 21.96 -2.60 15.10
C VAL A 97 21.94 -3.88 15.93
N LEU A 98 21.44 -4.99 15.36
CA LEU A 98 21.45 -6.30 16.00
C LEU A 98 22.86 -6.88 16.06
N ARG A 99 23.64 -6.76 14.98
CA ARG A 99 25.06 -7.18 14.95
C ARG A 99 25.86 -6.51 16.06
N GLU A 100 25.68 -5.21 16.22
CA GLU A 100 26.35 -4.42 17.24
C GLU A 100 25.89 -4.83 18.65
N HIS A 101 24.57 -4.88 18.88
CA HIS A 101 24.02 -5.22 20.19
C HIS A 101 24.41 -6.62 20.69
N PHE A 102 24.50 -7.59 19.78
CA PHE A 102 24.89 -8.95 20.11
C PHE A 102 26.40 -9.22 19.98
N SER A 103 27.23 -8.18 19.82
CA SER A 103 28.69 -8.30 19.67
C SER A 103 29.10 -9.37 18.65
N GLU A 104 28.43 -9.41 17.50
CA GLU A 104 28.61 -10.47 16.49
C GLU A 104 30.08 -10.61 16.06
N ALA A 105 30.79 -9.48 15.92
CA ALA A 105 32.20 -9.46 15.53
C ALA A 105 33.13 -10.09 16.59
N GLU A 106 32.86 -9.85 17.88
CA GLU A 106 33.65 -10.39 18.99
C GLU A 106 33.33 -11.87 19.24
N ARG A 107 32.05 -12.26 19.08
CA ARG A 107 31.59 -13.63 19.31
C ARG A 107 31.90 -14.57 18.15
N GLY A 108 32.03 -14.04 16.92
CA GLY A 108 32.16 -14.85 15.71
C GLY A 108 30.91 -15.66 15.35
N ILE A 109 29.77 -15.39 15.99
CA ILE A 109 28.50 -16.10 15.80
C ILE A 109 27.45 -15.07 15.37
N PRO A 110 26.79 -15.24 14.21
CA PRO A 110 25.73 -14.34 13.75
C PRO A 110 24.63 -14.15 14.80
N TRP A 111 24.14 -12.93 15.00
CA TRP A 111 23.17 -12.62 16.06
C TRP A 111 21.91 -13.50 15.98
N PHE A 112 21.48 -13.85 14.77
CA PHE A 112 20.29 -14.65 14.51
C PHE A 112 20.46 -16.15 14.82
N MET A 113 21.69 -16.58 15.14
CA MET A 113 22.01 -17.91 15.65
C MET A 113 21.98 -17.99 17.18
N LEU A 114 21.87 -16.84 17.86
CA LEU A 114 21.74 -16.76 19.32
C LEU A 114 20.27 -17.00 19.73
N PRO A 115 20.03 -17.52 20.95
CA PRO A 115 18.68 -17.81 21.42
C PRO A 115 17.92 -16.53 21.81
N ILE A 116 17.42 -15.78 20.82
CA ILE A 116 16.60 -14.58 21.04
C ILE A 116 15.18 -14.98 21.44
N ASN A 117 14.52 -15.79 20.60
CA ASN A 117 13.31 -16.54 20.92
C ASN A 117 12.96 -17.53 19.80
N GLU A 118 12.00 -18.41 20.10
CA GLU A 118 11.52 -19.46 19.19
C GLU A 118 11.08 -18.94 17.82
N ASN A 119 10.45 -17.76 17.75
CA ASN A 119 10.00 -17.20 16.47
C ASN A 119 11.17 -16.81 15.56
N VAL A 120 12.23 -16.23 16.14
CA VAL A 120 13.44 -15.89 15.37
C VAL A 120 14.11 -17.18 14.90
N SER A 121 14.32 -18.12 15.82
CA SER A 121 14.96 -19.40 15.51
C SER A 121 14.21 -20.19 14.43
N ALA A 122 12.88 -20.25 14.49
CA ALA A 122 12.07 -20.97 13.50
C ALA A 122 12.14 -20.33 12.10
N ALA A 123 12.07 -19.00 12.02
CA ALA A 123 12.18 -18.28 10.74
C ALA A 123 13.57 -18.42 10.11
N VAL A 124 14.61 -18.36 10.93
CA VAL A 124 16.00 -18.56 10.53
C VAL A 124 16.20 -19.99 10.05
N GLU A 125 15.76 -21.01 10.80
CA GLU A 125 15.95 -22.41 10.41
C GLU A 125 15.19 -22.76 9.12
N THR A 126 13.97 -22.23 8.94
CA THR A 126 13.23 -22.37 7.68
C THR A 126 14.03 -21.81 6.50
N THR A 127 14.64 -20.64 6.67
CA THR A 127 15.47 -20.01 5.64
C THR A 127 16.75 -20.79 5.38
N ARG A 128 17.41 -21.28 6.44
CA ARG A 128 18.62 -22.10 6.37
C ARG A 128 18.37 -23.41 5.64
N GLY A 129 17.28 -24.13 5.96
CA GLY A 129 16.91 -25.37 5.28
C GLY A 129 16.83 -25.21 3.76
N ARG A 130 16.11 -24.19 3.29
CA ARG A 130 16.01 -23.85 1.86
C ARG A 130 17.36 -23.47 1.24
N LEU A 131 18.23 -22.77 1.97
CA LEU A 131 19.55 -22.36 1.47
C LEU A 131 20.57 -23.50 1.47
N ARG A 132 20.45 -24.47 2.38
CA ARG A 132 21.28 -25.69 2.41
C ARG A 132 21.08 -26.52 1.14
N GLU A 133 19.84 -26.70 0.71
CA GLU A 133 19.50 -27.40 -0.54
C GLU A 133 20.16 -26.75 -1.77
N GLN A 134 20.49 -25.45 -1.68
CA GLN A 134 21.10 -24.67 -2.75
C GLN A 134 22.62 -24.48 -2.57
N ASN A 135 23.24 -25.04 -1.53
CA ASN A 135 24.63 -24.78 -1.14
C ASN A 135 24.94 -23.28 -0.94
N ARG A 136 24.00 -22.54 -0.35
CA ARG A 136 24.06 -21.08 -0.17
C ARG A 136 23.80 -20.62 1.26
N GLU A 137 24.10 -21.45 2.26
CA GLU A 137 23.93 -21.13 3.69
C GLU A 137 25.00 -20.15 4.21
N TYR A 138 25.11 -18.97 3.58
CA TYR A 138 25.99 -17.88 4.01
C TYR A 138 25.21 -16.84 4.82
N ARG A 139 25.86 -16.15 5.75
CA ARG A 139 25.25 -15.12 6.61
C ARG A 139 24.39 -14.14 5.81
N ASP A 140 24.95 -13.55 4.77
CA ASP A 140 24.27 -12.52 3.97
C ASP A 140 23.11 -13.11 3.15
N GLN A 141 23.19 -14.39 2.77
CA GLN A 141 22.09 -15.09 2.10
C GLN A 141 20.95 -15.41 3.08
N ILE A 142 21.26 -15.74 4.34
CA ILE A 142 20.26 -15.93 5.39
C ILE A 142 19.56 -14.60 5.66
N VAL A 143 20.32 -13.53 5.93
CA VAL A 143 19.78 -12.17 6.12
C VAL A 143 18.92 -11.77 4.92
N ALA A 144 19.38 -12.02 3.70
CA ALA A 144 18.61 -11.70 2.50
C ALA A 144 17.41 -12.61 2.23
N GLY A 145 17.44 -13.84 2.73
CA GLY A 145 16.37 -14.82 2.59
C GLY A 145 15.22 -14.64 3.59
N LEU A 146 15.44 -13.89 4.68
CA LEU A 146 14.41 -13.56 5.65
C LEU A 146 13.40 -12.57 5.07
N SER A 147 12.12 -12.93 5.17
CA SER A 147 11.03 -12.16 4.56
C SER A 147 10.86 -10.77 5.18
N PHE A 148 10.24 -9.84 4.45
CA PHE A 148 9.86 -8.54 5.01
C PHE A 148 8.99 -8.66 6.28
N GLY A 149 8.10 -9.67 6.34
CA GLY A 149 7.28 -9.95 7.51
C GLY A 149 8.07 -10.35 8.75
N PHE A 150 9.23 -11.00 8.58
CA PHE A 150 10.16 -11.28 9.68
C PHE A 150 10.71 -9.97 10.26
N TRP A 151 11.25 -9.10 9.39
CA TRP A 151 11.87 -7.84 9.79
C TRP A 151 10.86 -6.88 10.43
N SER A 152 9.67 -6.71 9.85
CA SER A 152 8.61 -5.91 10.46
C SER A 152 8.11 -6.53 11.77
N GLY A 153 8.11 -7.86 11.87
CA GLY A 153 7.69 -8.59 13.07
C GLY A 153 8.59 -8.37 14.28
N LEU A 154 9.87 -8.07 14.08
CA LEU A 154 10.82 -7.70 15.15
C LEU A 154 10.45 -6.40 15.86
N LEU A 155 9.55 -5.59 15.29
CA LEU A 155 9.07 -4.34 15.88
C LEU A 155 7.76 -4.51 16.66
N GLY A 156 7.26 -5.74 16.76
CA GLY A 156 6.05 -6.08 17.50
C GLY A 156 6.20 -5.94 19.03
N PRO A 157 5.09 -5.92 19.78
CA PRO A 157 5.11 -5.74 21.25
C PRO A 157 5.96 -6.76 22.01
N LYS A 158 6.05 -8.00 21.51
CA LYS A 158 6.89 -9.06 22.10
C LYS A 158 8.40 -8.74 22.10
N TYR A 159 8.84 -7.75 21.32
CA TYR A 159 10.23 -7.30 21.25
C TYR A 159 10.42 -5.90 21.85
N GLU A 160 9.53 -5.47 22.75
CA GLU A 160 9.63 -4.17 23.43
C GLU A 160 10.98 -3.98 24.13
N GLN A 161 11.50 -5.01 24.80
CA GLN A 161 12.80 -4.95 25.45
C GLN A 161 13.94 -4.76 24.43
N LEU A 162 13.95 -5.56 23.36
CA LEU A 162 14.94 -5.44 22.28
C LEU A 162 14.85 -4.08 21.57
N TRP A 163 13.64 -3.51 21.47
CA TRP A 163 13.46 -2.15 20.98
C TRP A 163 14.16 -1.12 21.85
N ARG A 164 13.93 -1.17 23.16
CA ARG A 164 14.56 -0.26 24.14
C ARG A 164 16.08 -0.40 24.14
N GLU A 165 16.57 -1.62 23.99
CA GLU A 165 18.01 -1.93 24.00
C GLU A 165 18.72 -1.53 22.71
N CYS A 166 18.14 -1.80 21.54
CA CYS A 166 18.85 -1.54 20.28
C CYS A 166 18.00 -1.19 19.05
N LEU A 167 16.79 -1.74 18.85
CA LEU A 167 16.10 -1.58 17.54
C LEU A 167 15.71 -0.13 17.23
N HIS A 168 15.46 0.69 18.24
CA HIS A 168 15.17 2.12 18.04
C HIS A 168 16.30 2.86 17.31
N ARG A 169 17.56 2.39 17.43
CA ARG A 169 18.73 2.96 16.76
C ARG A 169 18.70 2.78 15.24
N ALA A 170 17.91 1.84 14.72
CA ALA A 170 17.70 1.68 13.28
C ALA A 170 16.80 2.78 12.69
N PHE A 171 16.10 3.55 13.54
CA PHE A 171 15.14 4.58 13.13
C PHE A 171 15.42 5.93 13.82
N PRO A 172 16.63 6.49 13.68
CA PRO A 172 17.07 7.66 14.45
C PRO A 172 16.27 8.94 14.14
N HIS A 173 15.57 8.99 13.00
CA HIS A 173 14.75 10.13 12.58
C HIS A 173 13.24 9.93 12.81
N SER A 174 12.85 8.86 13.50
CA SER A 174 11.47 8.67 13.98
C SER A 174 11.21 9.50 15.25
N THR A 175 9.99 9.43 15.81
CA THR A 175 9.72 10.03 17.13
C THR A 175 10.33 9.25 18.31
N GLY A 176 11.13 8.21 18.03
CA GLY A 176 11.69 7.30 19.04
C GLY A 176 10.70 6.28 19.60
N ARG A 177 9.41 6.38 19.24
CA ARG A 177 8.34 5.49 19.72
C ARG A 177 8.16 4.28 18.81
N ARG A 178 8.33 3.08 19.36
CA ARG A 178 8.16 1.81 18.64
C ARG A 178 6.84 1.74 17.89
N LYS A 179 5.76 2.16 18.54
CA LYS A 179 4.40 2.04 18.02
C LYS A 179 4.23 2.84 16.72
N GLN A 180 4.83 4.01 16.59
CA GLN A 180 4.79 4.79 15.34
C GLN A 180 5.42 4.00 14.19
N VAL A 181 6.67 3.56 14.39
CA VAL A 181 7.44 2.84 13.36
C VAL A 181 6.76 1.52 13.00
N MET A 182 6.28 0.79 14.00
CA MET A 182 5.55 -0.48 13.82
C MET A 182 4.29 -0.29 13.00
N ILE A 183 3.44 0.72 13.30
CA ILE A 183 2.20 0.92 12.55
C ILE A 183 2.49 1.30 11.08
N ALA A 184 3.48 2.16 10.84
CA ALA A 184 3.88 2.53 9.48
C ALA A 184 4.37 1.31 8.68
N LEU A 185 5.27 0.51 9.27
CA LEU A 185 5.78 -0.73 8.64
C LEU A 185 4.69 -1.78 8.43
N GLU A 186 3.75 -1.91 9.35
CA GLU A 186 2.60 -2.82 9.21
C GLU A 186 1.67 -2.37 8.06
N GLY A 187 1.48 -1.06 7.89
CA GLY A 187 0.79 -0.50 6.72
C GLY A 187 1.50 -0.88 5.41
N VAL A 188 2.82 -0.69 5.35
CA VAL A 188 3.64 -1.11 4.19
C VAL A 188 3.53 -2.62 3.95
N ARG A 189 3.59 -3.46 5.00
CA ARG A 189 3.48 -4.92 4.88
C ARG A 189 2.13 -5.33 4.29
N LYS A 190 1.03 -4.72 4.73
CA LYS A 190 -0.31 -4.98 4.18
C LYS A 190 -0.42 -4.56 2.71
N PHE A 191 0.11 -3.38 2.37
CA PHE A 191 0.14 -2.91 0.98
C PHE A 191 0.98 -3.86 0.11
N ARG A 192 2.19 -4.20 0.54
CA ARG A 192 3.09 -5.15 -0.12
C ARG A 192 2.45 -6.51 -0.38
N ASN A 193 1.79 -7.08 0.63
CA ASN A 193 1.13 -8.38 0.49
C ASN A 193 -0.01 -8.30 -0.54
N ARG A 194 -0.80 -7.22 -0.52
CA ARG A 194 -1.84 -6.99 -1.52
C ARG A 194 -1.27 -6.97 -2.94
N LEU A 195 -0.16 -6.26 -3.14
CA LEU A 195 0.54 -6.21 -4.44
C LEU A 195 1.05 -7.61 -4.86
N ALA A 196 1.68 -8.35 -3.94
CA ALA A 196 2.27 -9.66 -4.20
C ALA A 196 1.23 -10.76 -4.47
N HIS A 197 0.02 -10.63 -3.91
CA HIS A 197 -1.11 -11.52 -4.20
C HIS A 197 -1.89 -11.14 -5.45
N HIS A 198 -1.44 -10.10 -6.18
CA HIS A 198 -2.16 -9.53 -7.32
C HIS A 198 -3.59 -9.13 -6.96
N ASP A 199 -3.87 -8.71 -5.73
CA ASP A 199 -5.20 -8.24 -5.35
C ASP A 199 -5.59 -6.99 -6.12
N SER A 200 -6.90 -6.71 -6.19
CA SER A 200 -7.38 -5.47 -6.79
C SER A 200 -6.90 -4.25 -6.00
N ILE A 201 -6.28 -3.29 -6.70
CA ILE A 201 -5.88 -1.98 -6.17
C ILE A 201 -6.88 -0.87 -6.49
N LEU A 202 -8.02 -1.19 -7.11
CA LEU A 202 -9.03 -0.19 -7.49
C LEU A 202 -9.50 0.68 -6.32
N ASN A 203 -9.53 0.11 -5.12
CA ASN A 203 -9.95 0.74 -3.87
C ASN A 203 -8.78 1.13 -2.95
N VAL A 204 -7.58 1.29 -3.51
CA VAL A 204 -6.36 1.63 -2.77
C VAL A 204 -5.82 2.97 -3.25
N ASP A 205 -5.54 3.86 -2.28
CA ASP A 205 -4.85 5.12 -2.47
C ASP A 205 -3.35 4.82 -2.54
N VAL A 206 -2.92 4.35 -3.70
CA VAL A 206 -1.52 4.02 -3.98
C VAL A 206 -0.60 5.22 -3.70
N PRO A 207 -0.93 6.47 -4.08
CA PRO A 207 -0.11 7.62 -3.69
C PRO A 207 0.09 7.74 -2.18
N PHE A 208 -0.94 7.49 -1.37
CA PHE A 208 -0.83 7.50 0.08
C PHE A 208 0.05 6.36 0.62
N GLU A 209 -0.08 5.14 0.09
CA GLU A 209 0.76 4.01 0.49
C GLU A 209 2.22 4.20 0.07
N VAL A 210 2.47 4.81 -1.09
CA VAL A 210 3.82 5.18 -1.55
C VAL A 210 4.44 6.26 -0.65
N ARG A 211 3.66 7.25 -0.21
CA ARG A 211 4.14 8.23 0.78
C ARG A 211 4.50 7.58 2.11
N ARG A 212 3.75 6.55 2.54
CA ARG A 212 4.09 5.75 3.73
C ARG A 212 5.40 4.99 3.55
N ILE A 213 5.68 4.44 2.37
CA ILE A 213 6.97 3.80 2.06
C ILE A 213 8.12 4.81 2.23
N VAL A 214 7.96 6.02 1.68
CA VAL A 214 8.92 7.12 1.81
C VAL A 214 9.07 7.56 3.27
N GLU A 215 7.97 7.64 4.03
CA GLU A 215 8.00 7.98 5.47
C GLU A 215 8.84 6.98 6.27
N VAL A 216 8.67 5.67 6.05
CA VAL A 216 9.48 4.64 6.73
C VAL A 216 10.95 4.75 6.35
N ALA A 217 11.28 5.04 5.08
CA ALA A 217 12.66 5.32 4.70
C ALA A 217 13.22 6.57 5.41
N GLY A 218 12.39 7.61 5.58
CA GLY A 218 12.73 8.82 6.31
C GLY A 218 13.04 8.56 7.79
N PHE A 219 12.37 7.59 8.41
CA PHE A 219 12.71 7.17 9.78
C PHE A 219 14.12 6.60 9.88
N ILE A 220 14.60 5.90 8.84
CA ILE A 220 15.96 5.36 8.75
C ILE A 220 16.95 6.50 8.46
N HIS A 221 16.70 7.28 7.41
CA HIS A 221 17.54 8.42 7.02
C HIS A 221 16.81 9.36 6.02
N PRO A 222 16.91 10.70 6.15
CA PRO A 222 16.27 11.65 5.23
C PRO A 222 16.68 11.47 3.77
N GLN A 223 17.97 11.25 3.50
CA GLN A 223 18.45 11.03 2.12
C GLN A 223 17.89 9.75 1.50
N ALA A 224 17.52 8.75 2.31
CA ALA A 224 16.85 7.55 1.79
C ALA A 224 15.42 7.87 1.35
N ALA A 225 14.70 8.73 2.09
CA ALA A 225 13.39 9.23 1.68
C ALA A 225 13.47 10.06 0.38
N ASP A 226 14.45 10.97 0.28
CA ASP A 226 14.66 11.79 -0.92
C ASP A 226 14.98 10.91 -2.13
N TRP A 227 15.85 9.92 -1.93
CA TRP A 227 16.21 8.95 -2.97
C TRP A 227 15.00 8.13 -3.43
N LEU A 228 14.21 7.53 -2.52
CA LEU A 228 13.00 6.79 -2.90
C LEU A 228 11.96 7.67 -3.60
N THR A 229 11.84 8.93 -3.17
CA THR A 229 10.95 9.91 -3.82
C THR A 229 11.39 10.16 -5.26
N SER A 230 12.69 10.31 -5.51
CA SER A 230 13.24 10.53 -6.85
C SER A 230 13.06 9.35 -7.81
N LEU A 231 12.97 8.12 -7.28
CA LEU A 231 12.77 6.90 -8.08
C LEU A 231 11.30 6.59 -8.36
N SER A 232 10.38 7.10 -7.53
CA SER A 232 8.99 6.66 -7.55
C SER A 232 8.26 7.08 -8.83
N ARG A 233 7.99 6.11 -9.70
CA ARG A 233 7.08 6.28 -10.86
C ARG A 233 5.62 5.97 -10.54
N ALA A 234 5.37 5.39 -9.35
CA ALA A 234 4.04 4.91 -8.97
C ALA A 234 2.98 6.01 -9.04
N MET A 235 3.30 7.24 -8.63
CA MET A 235 2.34 8.35 -8.69
C MET A 235 1.99 8.75 -10.14
N ALA A 236 2.97 8.80 -11.04
CA ALA A 236 2.76 9.16 -12.43
C ALA A 236 1.92 8.10 -13.16
N VAL A 237 2.29 6.82 -13.03
CA VAL A 237 1.53 5.70 -13.61
C VAL A 237 0.12 5.65 -13.05
N TYR A 238 -0.04 5.93 -11.75
CA TYR A 238 -1.35 5.95 -11.12
C TYR A 238 -2.27 7.05 -11.68
N ALA A 239 -1.72 8.21 -12.08
CA ALA A 239 -2.47 9.30 -12.67
C ALA A 239 -3.02 8.96 -14.07
N GLU A 240 -2.45 7.96 -14.77
CA GLU A 240 -2.91 7.48 -16.09
C GLU A 240 -4.15 6.55 -16.00
N ARG A 241 -4.96 6.66 -14.93
CA ARG A 241 -6.14 5.81 -14.76
C ARG A 241 -7.14 6.06 -15.90
N PRO A 242 -7.56 5.02 -16.66
CA PRO A 242 -8.29 5.19 -17.92
C PRO A 242 -9.79 5.49 -17.78
N VAL A 243 -10.32 5.63 -16.56
CA VAL A 243 -11.73 5.94 -16.30
C VAL A 243 -11.82 7.24 -15.50
N ALA A 244 -12.90 8.01 -15.71
CA ALA A 244 -13.13 9.26 -14.99
C ALA A 244 -13.04 9.00 -13.47
N PRO A 245 -12.25 9.80 -12.74
CA PRO A 245 -12.04 9.54 -11.32
C PRO A 245 -13.35 9.79 -10.57
N LEU A 246 -13.81 8.76 -9.86
CA LEU A 246 -14.77 8.93 -8.77
C LEU A 246 -14.05 9.66 -7.63
N ASP A 247 -14.09 11.00 -7.71
CA ASP A 247 -13.32 11.94 -6.90
C ASP A 247 -13.84 12.10 -5.47
N THR A 248 -15.03 11.56 -5.19
CA THR A 248 -15.74 11.74 -3.93
C THR A 248 -16.02 10.39 -3.29
N VAL A 249 -15.61 10.23 -2.02
CA VAL A 249 -16.03 9.08 -1.21
C VAL A 249 -17.23 9.45 -0.34
N VAL A 250 -18.31 8.70 -0.50
CA VAL A 250 -19.46 8.73 0.40
C VAL A 250 -19.20 7.76 1.53
N VAL A 251 -19.12 8.22 2.78
CA VAL A 251 -18.87 7.38 3.96
C VAL A 251 -20.12 7.20 4.80
N ALA A 252 -20.35 5.99 5.31
CA ALA A 252 -21.37 5.77 6.35
C ALA A 252 -20.94 6.52 7.62
N ALA A 253 -21.75 7.49 8.05
CA ALA A 253 -21.30 8.57 8.92
C ALA A 253 -22.14 8.75 10.19
N ARG A 254 -22.66 7.67 10.80
CA ARG A 254 -23.50 7.76 12.02
C ARG A 254 -22.88 8.61 13.12
N ALA A 255 -21.60 8.38 13.42
CA ALA A 255 -20.85 9.22 14.35
C ALA A 255 -20.08 10.33 13.61
N GLY A 256 -19.64 10.07 12.38
CA GLY A 256 -18.76 10.96 11.62
C GLY A 256 -19.42 12.27 11.19
N TRP A 257 -20.74 12.29 10.95
CA TRP A 257 -21.45 13.50 10.53
C TRP A 257 -21.52 14.57 11.64
N PRO A 258 -21.99 14.26 12.86
CA PRO A 258 -21.92 15.20 13.99
C PRO A 258 -20.51 15.73 14.27
N LEU A 259 -19.50 14.85 14.21
CA LEU A 259 -18.11 15.25 14.42
C LEU A 259 -17.63 16.23 13.36
N TYR A 260 -17.95 15.96 12.09
CA TYR A 260 -17.62 16.86 10.98
C TYR A 260 -18.26 18.24 11.17
N GLN A 261 -19.52 18.31 11.58
CA GLN A 261 -20.21 19.59 11.83
C GLN A 261 -19.53 20.39 12.95
N SER A 262 -18.90 19.73 13.93
CA SER A 262 -18.21 20.38 15.05
C SER A 262 -16.79 20.85 14.70
N CYS A 263 -15.97 19.96 14.11
CA CYS A 263 -14.54 20.22 13.94
C CYS A 263 -14.00 20.07 12.51
N ASN A 264 -14.88 19.93 11.51
CA ASN A 264 -14.52 19.79 10.09
C ASN A 264 -13.52 18.65 9.84
N ALA A 265 -13.75 17.50 10.48
CA ALA A 265 -12.91 16.34 10.34
C ALA A 265 -13.73 15.05 10.23
N TYR A 266 -13.15 14.05 9.57
CA TYR A 266 -13.67 12.69 9.55
C TYR A 266 -12.66 11.75 10.20
N VAL A 267 -13.12 10.92 11.14
CA VAL A 267 -12.29 9.97 11.87
C VAL A 267 -12.82 8.56 11.65
N CYS A 268 -11.94 7.62 11.32
CA CYS A 268 -12.28 6.22 11.14
C CYS A 268 -11.19 5.29 11.68
N GLN A 269 -11.50 4.00 11.74
CA GLN A 269 -10.55 2.97 12.18
C GLN A 269 -9.24 3.01 11.37
N VAL A 270 -8.12 2.77 12.04
CA VAL A 270 -6.78 2.70 11.43
C VAL A 270 -6.70 1.64 10.32
N GLY A 271 -5.96 1.94 9.25
CA GLY A 271 -5.72 0.99 8.16
C GLY A 271 -6.91 0.76 7.23
N ARG A 272 -7.98 1.56 7.34
CA ARG A 272 -9.07 1.57 6.36
C ARG A 272 -8.58 2.18 5.05
N SER A 273 -8.62 1.40 3.97
CA SER A 273 -8.21 1.87 2.64
C SER A 273 -9.27 2.74 1.99
N PHE A 274 -8.83 3.78 1.28
CA PHE A 274 -9.64 4.66 0.45
C PHE A 274 -9.04 4.70 -0.94
N ARG A 275 -9.80 5.02 -2.00
CA ARG A 275 -9.28 5.55 -3.26
C ARG A 275 -8.67 6.94 -3.03
N PRO A 276 -7.81 7.44 -3.93
CA PRO A 276 -7.52 8.86 -4.08
C PRO A 276 -8.84 9.63 -4.24
N VAL A 277 -9.26 10.31 -3.21
CA VAL A 277 -10.47 11.12 -3.28
C VAL A 277 -10.10 12.53 -2.90
N GLU A 278 -10.57 13.46 -3.73
CA GLU A 278 -10.46 14.87 -3.43
C GLU A 278 -11.47 15.26 -2.35
N ARG A 279 -12.57 14.53 -2.25
CA ARG A 279 -13.74 14.92 -1.46
C ARG A 279 -14.29 13.79 -0.62
N LEU A 280 -14.93 14.20 0.47
CA LEU A 280 -15.72 13.34 1.34
C LEU A 280 -17.17 13.80 1.29
N ALA A 281 -18.10 12.85 1.31
CA ALA A 281 -19.52 13.08 1.48
C ALA A 281 -20.03 12.15 2.59
N PHE A 282 -21.06 12.57 3.32
CA PHE A 282 -21.52 11.85 4.50
C PHE A 282 -22.89 11.22 4.26
N TYR A 283 -22.97 9.89 4.33
CA TYR A 283 -24.24 9.20 4.37
C TYR A 283 -24.71 9.08 5.81
N PHE A 284 -25.74 9.83 6.16
CA PHE A 284 -26.32 9.92 7.50
C PHE A 284 -27.83 10.07 7.38
N ASP A 285 -28.57 9.42 8.28
CA ASP A 285 -30.04 9.48 8.34
C ASP A 285 -30.73 9.24 6.99
N SER A 286 -30.35 8.14 6.32
CA SER A 286 -30.88 7.74 5.01
C SER A 286 -30.77 8.80 3.91
N ALA A 287 -29.75 9.67 3.99
CA ALA A 287 -29.44 10.63 2.95
C ALA A 287 -27.93 10.86 2.83
N ILE A 288 -27.48 11.24 1.63
CA ILE A 288 -26.17 11.87 1.47
C ILE A 288 -26.34 13.34 1.85
N GLN A 289 -25.61 13.79 2.85
CA GLN A 289 -25.70 15.14 3.38
C GLN A 289 -25.15 16.18 2.38
N ALA A 290 -25.64 17.41 2.47
CA ALA A 290 -25.39 18.45 1.47
C ALA A 290 -23.92 18.93 1.41
N GLU A 291 -23.17 18.78 2.49
CA GLU A 291 -21.79 19.26 2.56
C GLU A 291 -20.81 18.23 1.98
N ILE A 292 -20.09 18.65 0.94
CA ILE A 292 -19.11 17.85 0.18
C ILE A 292 -17.72 18.50 0.31
N PRO A 293 -17.11 18.44 1.51
CA PRO A 293 -15.83 19.06 1.75
C PRO A 293 -14.68 18.43 0.96
N ARG A 294 -13.70 19.26 0.61
CA ARG A 294 -12.40 18.81 0.10
C ARG A 294 -11.53 18.26 1.23
N VAL A 295 -10.82 17.17 0.94
CA VAL A 295 -9.78 16.61 1.82
C VAL A 295 -8.55 17.50 1.76
N ARG A 296 -8.23 18.15 2.89
CA ARG A 296 -7.02 18.99 3.02
C ARG A 296 -5.81 18.20 3.46
N HIS A 297 -6.03 17.26 4.36
CA HIS A 297 -4.96 16.45 4.92
C HIS A 297 -5.53 15.13 5.39
N ARG A 298 -4.76 14.05 5.19
CA ARG A 298 -5.08 12.71 5.68
C ARG A 298 -3.88 12.23 6.48
N ARG A 299 -4.12 11.80 7.72
CA ARG A 299 -3.12 11.11 8.53
C ARG A 299 -3.66 9.79 9.04
N ASP A 300 -2.88 8.73 8.88
CA ASP A 300 -3.19 7.43 9.46
C ASP A 300 -2.37 7.22 10.74
N ALA A 301 -2.73 6.21 11.51
CA ALA A 301 -1.98 5.80 12.70
C ALA A 301 -1.87 6.86 13.82
N VAL A 302 -2.88 7.74 13.97
CA VAL A 302 -2.89 8.74 15.04
C VAL A 302 -3.33 8.10 16.34
N GLU A 303 -2.48 8.21 17.37
CA GLU A 303 -2.82 7.80 18.73
C GLU A 303 -3.81 8.78 19.36
N TRP A 304 -4.92 8.25 19.85
CA TRP A 304 -6.06 9.01 20.37
C TRP A 304 -6.01 9.11 21.90
N THR A 305 -4.92 9.70 22.43
CA THR A 305 -4.70 9.86 23.88
C THR A 305 -4.49 11.34 24.23
N GLU A 306 -4.63 11.70 25.51
CA GLU A 306 -4.36 13.08 25.97
C GLU A 306 -2.93 13.49 25.71
N GLU A 307 -1.98 12.59 25.98
CA GLU A 307 -0.56 12.81 25.74
C GLU A 307 -0.28 13.08 24.26
N SER A 308 -0.90 12.28 23.37
CA SER A 308 -0.75 12.48 21.93
C SER A 308 -1.34 13.82 21.48
N ALA A 309 -2.52 14.19 21.98
CA ALA A 309 -3.12 15.49 21.70
C ALA A 309 -2.23 16.65 22.18
N ALA A 310 -1.72 16.60 23.41
CA ALA A 310 -0.82 17.63 23.97
C ALA A 310 0.46 17.79 23.15
N ARG A 311 1.08 16.67 22.75
CA ARG A 311 2.26 16.66 21.89
C ARG A 311 1.97 17.28 20.51
N LEU A 312 0.87 16.89 19.88
CA LEU A 312 0.47 17.42 18.57
C LEU A 312 0.14 18.91 18.64
N ARG A 313 -0.42 19.38 19.76
CA ARG A 313 -0.69 20.80 20.01
C ARG A 313 0.58 21.63 20.08
N GLY A 314 1.66 21.07 20.63
CA GLY A 314 2.99 21.70 20.70
C GLY A 314 3.82 21.58 19.42
N SER A 315 3.35 20.87 18.39
CA SER A 315 4.08 20.69 17.13
C SER A 315 4.15 21.99 16.31
N SER A 316 5.22 22.15 15.54
CA SER A 316 5.38 23.25 14.57
C SER A 316 4.49 23.07 13.34
N ASP A 317 4.09 21.84 13.01
CA ASP A 317 3.15 21.55 11.91
C ASP A 317 1.72 22.04 12.24
N ARG A 318 1.14 22.83 11.33
CA ARG A 318 -0.24 23.32 11.45
C ARG A 318 -1.26 22.18 11.45
N ASN A 319 -1.04 21.12 10.67
CA ASN A 319 -1.94 19.98 10.59
C ASN A 319 -1.92 19.17 11.89
N ASP A 320 -0.77 19.07 12.55
CA ASP A 320 -0.67 18.45 13.89
C ASP A 320 -1.55 19.17 14.90
N ARG A 321 -1.45 20.50 14.96
CA ARG A 321 -2.26 21.31 15.88
C ARG A 321 -3.76 21.16 15.61
N LYS A 322 -4.16 21.06 14.33
CA LYS A 322 -5.56 20.78 13.97
C LYS A 322 -6.00 19.39 14.42
N ILE A 323 -5.15 18.37 14.25
CA ILE A 323 -5.46 17.00 14.69
C ILE A 323 -5.58 16.93 16.22
N ALA A 324 -4.77 17.68 16.97
CA ALA A 324 -4.92 17.80 18.42
C ALA A 324 -6.33 18.27 18.82
N ALA A 325 -6.80 19.36 18.20
CA ALA A 325 -8.15 19.87 18.43
C ALA A 325 -9.24 18.84 18.07
N VAL A 326 -9.06 18.09 16.97
CA VAL A 326 -9.99 17.01 16.60
C VAL A 326 -10.04 15.91 17.66
N ILE A 327 -8.89 15.49 18.21
CA ILE A 327 -8.84 14.49 19.29
C ILE A 327 -9.64 14.97 20.50
N GLU A 328 -9.41 16.21 20.92
CA GLU A 328 -10.10 16.83 22.06
C GLU A 328 -11.61 16.89 21.85
N THR A 329 -12.07 17.48 20.74
CA THR A 329 -13.50 17.62 20.42
C THR A 329 -14.18 16.26 20.26
N SER A 330 -13.52 15.28 19.66
CA SER A 330 -14.13 13.96 19.39
C SER A 330 -14.56 13.19 20.64
N ARG A 331 -14.01 13.53 21.82
CA ARG A 331 -14.38 12.92 23.10
C ARG A 331 -15.83 13.19 23.47
N GLU A 332 -16.32 14.40 23.17
CA GLU A 332 -17.72 14.78 23.39
C GLU A 332 -18.68 13.95 22.53
N PHE A 333 -18.18 13.39 21.42
CA PHE A 333 -18.93 12.53 20.50
C PHE A 333 -18.67 11.03 20.72
N GLY A 334 -18.02 10.65 21.84
CA GLY A 334 -17.84 9.26 22.25
C GLY A 334 -16.64 8.53 21.62
N TRP A 335 -15.69 9.24 21.02
CA TRP A 335 -14.42 8.62 20.62
C TRP A 335 -13.57 8.29 21.85
N THR A 336 -13.19 7.02 21.96
CA THR A 336 -12.36 6.51 23.05
C THR A 336 -10.88 6.51 22.66
N GLU A 337 -10.03 6.13 23.62
CA GLU A 337 -8.63 5.86 23.32
C GLU A 337 -8.47 4.76 22.27
N GLY A 338 -7.46 4.92 21.41
CA GLY A 338 -7.22 4.00 20.30
C GLY A 338 -6.21 4.54 19.30
N VAL A 339 -6.23 3.94 18.11
CA VAL A 339 -5.46 4.41 16.96
C VAL A 339 -6.42 4.57 15.80
N TYR A 340 -6.45 5.76 15.21
CA TYR A 340 -7.39 6.11 14.16
C TYR A 340 -6.69 6.73 12.95
N GLN A 341 -7.42 6.71 11.85
CA GLN A 341 -7.14 7.52 10.68
C GLN A 341 -8.02 8.78 10.71
N VAL A 342 -7.44 9.94 10.45
CA VAL A 342 -8.10 11.24 10.46
C VAL A 342 -7.96 11.94 9.11
N PHE A 343 -9.05 12.56 8.67
CA PHE A 343 -9.11 13.46 7.54
C PHE A 343 -9.47 14.85 8.04
N LEU A 344 -8.64 15.84 7.75
CA LEU A 344 -8.96 17.25 7.93
C LEU A 344 -9.64 17.75 6.66
N LEU A 345 -10.82 18.35 6.82
CA LEU A 345 -11.72 18.69 5.75
C LEU A 345 -11.92 20.21 5.66
N THR A 346 -12.30 20.72 4.49
CA THR A 346 -12.70 22.13 4.33
C THR A 346 -13.99 22.41 5.07
N ARG A 347 -14.13 23.62 5.61
CA ARG A 347 -15.38 24.13 6.21
C ARG A 347 -16.27 24.81 5.16
N PRO A 348 -17.58 24.95 5.40
CA PRO A 348 -18.45 25.78 4.56
C PRO A 348 -17.88 27.20 4.42
N GLY A 349 -17.94 27.75 3.20
CA GLY A 349 -17.36 29.06 2.86
C GLY A 349 -15.88 29.05 2.43
N ASP A 350 -15.19 27.90 2.50
CA ASP A 350 -13.90 27.71 1.82
C ASP A 350 -14.13 27.59 0.30
N ALA A 351 -13.25 28.20 -0.52
CA ALA A 351 -13.41 28.23 -1.98
C ALA A 351 -13.42 26.84 -2.64
N GLU A 352 -12.82 25.85 -1.98
CA GLU A 352 -12.75 24.48 -2.49
C GLU A 352 -13.79 23.57 -1.83
N HIS A 353 -14.63 24.11 -0.95
CA HIS A 353 -15.78 23.41 -0.38
C HIS A 353 -16.97 23.44 -1.35
N ARG A 354 -17.75 22.35 -1.38
CA ARG A 354 -18.97 22.27 -2.18
C ARG A 354 -20.16 21.95 -1.30
N THR A 355 -21.24 22.68 -1.50
CA THR A 355 -22.50 22.51 -0.76
C THR A 355 -23.61 22.32 -1.78
N LEU A 356 -24.31 21.20 -1.69
CA LEU A 356 -25.47 20.89 -2.53
C LEU A 356 -26.69 21.73 -2.11
N PRO A 357 -27.69 21.91 -2.97
CA PRO A 357 -28.93 22.62 -2.61
C PRO A 357 -29.69 21.98 -1.43
N GLY A 358 -29.50 20.68 -1.22
CA GLY A 358 -30.04 19.93 -0.10
C GLY A 358 -29.47 18.50 -0.04
N PRO A 359 -29.80 17.73 1.01
CA PRO A 359 -29.41 16.33 1.10
C PRO A 359 -30.02 15.48 -0.02
N ILE A 360 -29.29 14.48 -0.52
CA ILE A 360 -29.77 13.52 -1.52
C ILE A 360 -30.43 12.34 -0.79
N PRO A 361 -31.75 12.14 -0.89
CA PRO A 361 -32.46 11.10 -0.15
C PRO A 361 -32.17 9.68 -0.68
N HIS A 362 -32.13 8.72 0.23
CA HIS A 362 -32.16 7.29 -0.07
C HIS A 362 -33.55 6.72 0.20
N GLN A 363 -34.19 6.19 -0.85
CA GLN A 363 -35.59 5.76 -0.80
C GLN A 363 -35.76 4.23 -0.76
N SER A 364 -34.68 3.46 -0.85
CA SER A 364 -34.77 1.99 -0.86
C SER A 364 -35.06 1.44 0.54
N THR A 365 -36.04 0.55 0.66
CA THR A 365 -36.39 -0.15 1.92
C THR A 365 -36.12 -1.65 1.80
N GLY A 366 -35.31 -2.23 2.69
CA GLY A 366 -35.04 -3.69 2.72
C GLY A 366 -33.72 -4.08 3.40
N ARG A 367 -33.46 -5.40 3.55
CA ARG A 367 -32.20 -5.94 4.09
C ARG A 367 -31.06 -5.62 3.10
N GLY A 368 -30.16 -4.71 3.47
CA GLY A 368 -29.15 -4.14 2.55
C GLY A 368 -29.53 -2.79 1.93
N GLY A 369 -30.68 -2.20 2.29
CA GLY A 369 -31.19 -0.93 1.77
C GLY A 369 -30.52 0.33 2.35
N ALA A 370 -29.21 0.29 2.57
CA ALA A 370 -28.44 1.51 2.82
C ALA A 370 -27.58 1.78 1.60
N PHE A 371 -27.54 3.03 1.12
CA PHE A 371 -26.69 3.40 -0.01
C PHE A 371 -25.23 2.98 0.20
N THR A 372 -24.71 3.13 1.43
CA THR A 372 -23.41 2.57 1.81
C THR A 372 -23.37 2.10 3.26
N GLN A 373 -22.71 0.97 3.49
CA GLN A 373 -22.45 0.43 4.83
C GLN A 373 -21.05 0.76 5.36
N ARG A 374 -20.12 1.12 4.45
CA ARG A 374 -18.76 1.53 4.79
C ARG A 374 -18.41 2.78 4.01
N GLN A 375 -18.14 2.61 2.72
CA GLN A 375 -17.95 3.69 1.77
C GLN A 375 -18.44 3.30 0.38
N ARG A 376 -18.78 4.29 -0.43
CA ARG A 376 -19.03 4.17 -1.87
C ARG A 376 -18.33 5.32 -2.58
N TYR A 377 -17.91 5.12 -3.82
CA TYR A 377 -17.27 6.16 -4.63
C TYR A 377 -18.24 6.67 -5.67
N VAL A 378 -18.26 7.98 -5.86
CA VAL A 378 -19.11 8.69 -6.82
C VAL A 378 -18.31 9.88 -7.37
N SER A 379 -18.78 10.48 -8.46
CA SER A 379 -18.24 11.76 -8.93
C SER A 379 -18.96 12.93 -8.25
N LEU A 380 -18.27 14.05 -8.06
CA LEU A 380 -18.88 15.30 -7.61
C LEU A 380 -20.01 15.73 -8.56
N HIS A 381 -19.82 15.59 -9.88
CA HIS A 381 -20.85 15.91 -10.86
C HIS A 381 -22.11 15.05 -10.66
N GLY A 382 -21.95 13.75 -10.39
CA GLY A 382 -23.07 12.87 -10.03
C GLY A 382 -23.82 13.40 -8.82
N LEU A 383 -23.11 13.79 -7.76
CA LEU A 383 -23.73 14.38 -6.56
C LEU A 383 -24.44 15.71 -6.84
N GLU A 384 -23.89 16.58 -7.70
CA GLU A 384 -24.48 17.87 -8.04
C GLU A 384 -25.75 17.75 -8.89
N THR A 385 -25.93 16.63 -9.61
CA THR A 385 -27.05 16.40 -10.53
C THR A 385 -28.10 15.42 -9.99
N ALA A 386 -27.72 14.55 -9.05
CA ALA A 386 -28.59 13.51 -8.51
C ALA A 386 -29.74 14.08 -7.68
N ARG A 387 -30.94 13.51 -7.86
CA ARG A 387 -32.13 13.82 -7.06
C ARG A 387 -32.37 12.77 -5.99
N SER A 388 -31.84 11.57 -6.20
CA SER A 388 -31.84 10.51 -5.22
C SER A 388 -30.62 9.62 -5.38
N THR A 389 -30.33 8.82 -4.37
CA THR A 389 -29.20 7.87 -4.44
C THR A 389 -29.32 6.76 -5.50
N THR A 390 -30.47 6.58 -6.16
CA THR A 390 -30.56 5.62 -7.29
C THR A 390 -29.92 6.15 -8.56
N ASP A 391 -29.66 7.47 -8.60
CA ASP A 391 -29.00 8.14 -9.71
C ASP A 391 -27.45 8.01 -9.62
N LEU A 392 -26.94 7.32 -8.59
CA LEU A 392 -25.53 7.32 -8.14
C LEU A 392 -24.88 5.94 -7.99
#